data_AF-A0A920N8Z9-F1
#
_entry.id   AF-A0A920N8Z9-F1
#
_cell.length_a   1.000
_cell.length_b   1.000
_cell.length_c   1.000
_cell.angle_alpha   90.00
_cell.angle_beta   90.00
_cell.angle_gamma   90.00
#
_symmetry.space_group_name_H-M   'P 1'
#
loop_
_entity.id
_entity.type
_entity.pdbx_description
1 polymer ?
#
loop_
_entity_poly.entity_id
_entity_poly.type
_entity_poly.pdbx_seq_one_letter_code
_entity_poly.pdbx_strand_id
1 'polypeptide(L)'
;MLLRRATLDLVGLPPTPAELTAFLSDNPPDRWNHAINRLLQNPRHGERWGRHWMDVWRYSDWYGYQKQLRNSSRHIWRWRDWIVDSLNADRPYDEMVQQMLAADELPGATSETLRATGFLARNYYLFNRNTWLDATIEHTGKAFLGLTINCARCHDHMFDPVAQKDYYQFRAIFEPHQIRTDPIDGRWTPKNVACHWHTTPSWTLRPTCLNVETKAA
;
A
#
# COMPACT_ATOMS: atom_id res chain seq x y z
N MET A 1 -10.54 -14.09 -31.13
CA MET A 1 -9.61 -14.56 -30.07
C MET A 1 -8.95 -13.44 -29.27
N LEU A 2 -8.61 -12.28 -29.85
CA LEU A 2 -7.90 -11.21 -29.13
C LEU A 2 -8.73 -10.54 -28.02
N LEU A 3 -10.01 -10.21 -28.24
CA LEU A 3 -10.84 -9.56 -27.22
C LEU A 3 -10.91 -10.39 -25.93
N ARG A 4 -11.07 -11.71 -26.07
CA ARG A 4 -11.09 -12.65 -24.93
C ARG A 4 -9.79 -12.59 -24.12
N ARG A 5 -8.63 -12.49 -24.78
CA ARG A 5 -7.33 -12.36 -24.08
C ARG A 5 -7.29 -11.04 -23.32
N ALA A 6 -7.61 -9.93 -23.98
CA ALA A 6 -7.63 -8.61 -23.35
C ALA A 6 -8.56 -8.56 -22.11
N THR A 7 -9.75 -9.16 -22.17
CA THR A 7 -10.66 -9.19 -21.00
C THR A 7 -10.12 -10.06 -19.87
N LEU A 8 -9.53 -11.23 -20.17
CA LEU A 8 -8.91 -12.08 -19.14
C LEU A 8 -7.68 -11.42 -18.50
N ASP A 9 -6.88 -10.71 -19.30
CA ASP A 9 -5.66 -10.05 -18.83
C ASP A 9 -6.00 -8.81 -18.00
N LEU A 10 -6.94 -7.98 -18.46
CA LEU A 10 -7.27 -6.71 -17.81
C LEU A 10 -8.24 -6.85 -16.64
N VAL A 11 -9.24 -7.72 -16.72
CA VAL A 11 -10.30 -7.83 -15.68
C VAL A 11 -10.52 -9.25 -15.15
N GLY A 12 -9.77 -10.25 -15.66
CA GLY A 12 -9.81 -11.62 -15.12
C GLY A 12 -10.99 -12.48 -15.54
N LEU A 13 -11.89 -11.97 -16.40
CA LEU A 13 -13.11 -12.65 -16.82
C LEU A 13 -13.22 -12.69 -18.35
N PRO A 14 -13.89 -13.69 -18.94
CA PRO A 14 -14.18 -13.66 -20.38
C PRO A 14 -15.21 -12.57 -20.70
N PRO A 15 -15.22 -12.03 -21.93
CA PRO A 15 -16.25 -11.08 -22.36
C PRO A 15 -17.62 -11.77 -22.39
N THR A 16 -18.65 -11.05 -21.98
CA THR A 16 -20.04 -11.48 -22.14
C THR A 16 -20.44 -11.50 -23.62
N PRO A 17 -21.50 -12.25 -24.00
CA PRO A 17 -22.02 -12.20 -25.37
C PRO A 17 -22.36 -10.79 -25.84
N ALA A 18 -22.93 -9.96 -24.96
CA ALA A 18 -23.28 -8.58 -25.27
C ALA A 18 -22.04 -7.72 -25.57
N GLU A 19 -20.97 -7.85 -24.77
CA GLU A 19 -19.70 -7.14 -25.00
C GLU A 19 -19.01 -7.60 -26.28
N LEU A 20 -19.12 -8.89 -26.63
CA LEU A 20 -18.60 -9.42 -27.88
C LEU A 20 -19.37 -8.85 -29.09
N THR A 21 -20.70 -8.84 -29.03
CA THR A 21 -21.53 -8.25 -30.09
C THR A 21 -21.23 -6.76 -30.24
N ALA A 22 -21.16 -6.01 -29.14
CA ALA A 22 -20.81 -4.58 -29.16
C ALA A 22 -19.44 -4.35 -29.81
N PHE A 23 -18.43 -5.14 -29.45
CA PHE A 23 -17.10 -5.06 -30.06
C PHE A 23 -17.11 -5.36 -31.57
N LEU A 24 -17.85 -6.36 -32.02
CA LEU A 24 -17.91 -6.73 -33.44
C LEU A 24 -18.63 -5.68 -34.30
N SER A 25 -19.62 -5.00 -33.71
CA SER A 25 -20.40 -3.95 -34.37
C SER A 25 -19.72 -2.58 -34.36
N ASP A 26 -18.64 -2.40 -33.59
CA ASP A 26 -17.92 -1.13 -33.48
C ASP A 26 -17.03 -0.84 -34.69
N ASN A 27 -16.74 0.44 -34.92
CA ASN A 27 -15.98 0.94 -36.05
C ASN A 27 -14.53 0.39 -36.00
N PRO A 28 -14.02 -0.27 -37.06
CA PRO A 28 -12.73 -0.96 -37.01
C PRO A 28 -11.53 -0.13 -36.51
N PRO A 29 -11.39 1.18 -36.83
CA PRO A 29 -10.29 2.00 -36.34
C PRO A 29 -10.34 2.24 -34.82
N ASP A 30 -11.53 2.38 -34.24
CA ASP A 30 -11.73 2.83 -32.85
C ASP A 30 -12.05 1.68 -31.89
N ARG A 31 -12.53 0.57 -32.43
CA ARG A 31 -13.00 -0.64 -31.73
C ARG A 31 -12.07 -1.08 -30.60
N TRP A 32 -10.77 -1.08 -30.84
CA TRP A 32 -9.79 -1.50 -29.85
C TRP A 32 -9.63 -0.48 -28.72
N ASN A 33 -9.55 0.81 -29.06
CA ASN A 33 -9.43 1.86 -28.05
C ASN A 33 -10.66 1.88 -27.14
N HIS A 34 -11.86 1.79 -27.72
CA HIS A 34 -13.10 1.70 -26.94
C HIS A 34 -13.12 0.48 -26.02
N ALA A 35 -12.73 -0.70 -26.54
CA ALA A 35 -12.67 -1.92 -25.74
C ALA A 35 -11.68 -1.82 -24.58
N ILE A 36 -10.46 -1.34 -24.85
CA ILE A 36 -9.42 -1.22 -23.82
C ILE A 36 -9.79 -0.16 -22.78
N ASN A 37 -10.26 1.02 -23.20
CA ASN A 37 -10.70 2.07 -22.27
C ASN A 37 -11.82 1.58 -21.34
N ARG A 38 -12.80 0.87 -21.89
CA ARG A 38 -13.87 0.25 -21.10
C ARG A 38 -13.36 -0.79 -20.10
N LEU A 39 -12.33 -1.56 -20.47
CA LEU A 39 -11.73 -2.56 -19.58
C LEU A 39 -10.90 -1.91 -18.48
N LEU A 40 -10.12 -0.87 -18.79
CA LEU A 40 -9.33 -0.12 -17.81
C LEU A 40 -10.21 0.64 -16.81
N GLN A 41 -11.36 1.16 -17.25
CA GLN A 41 -12.35 1.83 -16.40
C GLN A 41 -13.21 0.86 -15.56
N ASN A 42 -13.09 -0.46 -15.78
CA ASN A 42 -13.85 -1.44 -15.03
C ASN A 42 -13.23 -1.61 -13.62
N PRO A 43 -14.01 -1.52 -12.51
CA PRO A 43 -13.46 -1.69 -11.15
C PRO A 43 -12.74 -3.03 -10.92
N ARG A 44 -13.09 -4.07 -11.70
CA ARG A 44 -12.40 -5.38 -11.67
C ARG A 44 -10.98 -5.32 -12.21
N HIS A 45 -10.61 -4.25 -12.90
CA HIS A 45 -9.25 -4.03 -13.35
C HIS A 45 -8.29 -3.92 -12.17
N GLY A 46 -8.60 -3.06 -11.19
CA GLY A 46 -7.84 -2.93 -9.95
C GLY A 46 -7.81 -4.22 -9.13
N GLU A 47 -8.89 -5.01 -9.13
CA GLU A 47 -8.90 -6.33 -8.47
C GLU A 47 -7.92 -7.31 -9.17
N ARG A 48 -7.96 -7.36 -10.50
CA ARG A 48 -7.13 -8.25 -11.31
C ARG A 48 -5.65 -7.90 -11.23
N TRP A 49 -5.32 -6.63 -11.40
CA TRP A 49 -3.95 -6.12 -11.39
C TRP A 49 -3.41 -5.90 -9.98
N GLY A 50 -4.27 -5.60 -9.01
CA GLY A 50 -3.92 -5.52 -7.60
C GLY A 50 -3.26 -6.79 -7.09
N ARG A 51 -3.70 -7.97 -7.55
CA ARG A 51 -3.03 -9.24 -7.26
C ARG A 51 -1.55 -9.25 -7.65
N HIS A 52 -1.22 -8.77 -8.86
CA HIS A 52 0.17 -8.77 -9.34
C HIS A 52 1.05 -7.83 -8.52
N TRP A 53 0.53 -6.66 -8.18
CA TRP A 53 1.22 -5.72 -7.29
C TRP A 53 1.35 -6.26 -5.87
N MET A 54 0.33 -6.95 -5.36
CA MET A 54 0.36 -7.63 -4.08
C MET A 54 1.44 -8.72 -4.02
N ASP A 55 1.72 -9.42 -5.13
CA ASP A 55 2.83 -10.39 -5.20
C ASP A 55 4.19 -9.67 -5.05
N VAL A 56 4.37 -8.51 -5.70
CA VAL A 56 5.60 -7.68 -5.62
C VAL A 56 5.77 -7.10 -4.21
N TRP A 57 4.71 -6.52 -3.66
CA TRP A 57 4.74 -5.89 -2.34
C TRP A 57 4.60 -6.88 -1.19
N ARG A 58 4.39 -8.17 -1.50
CA ARG A 58 4.35 -9.29 -0.54
C ARG A 58 3.18 -9.15 0.43
N TYR A 59 2.00 -8.92 -0.12
CA TYR A 59 0.77 -8.94 0.67
C TYR A 59 0.41 -10.37 1.08
N SER A 60 -0.03 -10.49 2.33
CA SER A 60 -0.80 -11.64 2.81
C SER A 60 -1.84 -11.13 3.81
N ASP A 61 -2.95 -11.85 3.94
CA ASP A 61 -3.85 -11.62 5.06
C ASP A 61 -3.13 -11.91 6.38
N TRP A 62 -3.70 -11.39 7.46
CA TRP A 62 -3.09 -11.51 8.76
C TRP A 62 -2.90 -12.97 9.15
N TYR A 63 -1.75 -13.28 9.75
CA TYR A 63 -1.42 -14.58 10.30
C TYR A 63 -0.75 -14.45 11.66
N GLY A 64 -0.86 -15.51 12.45
CA GLY A 64 -0.39 -15.55 13.83
C GLY A 64 -0.43 -16.95 14.42
N TYR A 65 -0.13 -17.05 15.71
CA TYR A 65 -0.19 -18.34 16.43
C TYR A 65 -1.49 -18.40 17.23
N GLN A 66 -2.33 -19.40 16.94
CA GLN A 66 -3.66 -19.54 17.54
C GLN A 66 -4.48 -18.24 17.38
N LYS A 67 -4.94 -17.65 18.49
CA LYS A 67 -5.72 -16.40 18.51
C LYS A 67 -4.84 -15.14 18.60
N GLN A 68 -3.51 -15.26 18.55
CA GLN A 68 -2.59 -14.15 18.78
C GLN A 68 -2.08 -13.54 17.47
N LEU A 69 -2.21 -12.22 17.35
CA LEU A 69 -1.68 -11.41 16.24
C LEU A 69 -0.19 -11.16 16.45
N ARG A 70 0.65 -12.09 15.99
CA ARG A 70 2.11 -12.05 16.23
C ARG A 70 2.93 -11.51 15.07
N ASN A 71 2.51 -11.80 13.84
CA ASN A 71 3.34 -11.66 12.64
C ASN A 71 2.75 -10.69 11.59
N SER A 72 1.65 -10.00 11.94
CA SER A 72 0.95 -9.08 11.04
C SER A 72 -0.09 -8.25 11.82
N SER A 73 -0.67 -7.24 11.15
CA SER A 73 -1.74 -6.40 11.72
C SER A 73 -3.14 -6.93 11.37
N ARG A 74 -4.06 -6.90 12.35
CA ARG A 74 -5.46 -7.39 12.23
C ARG A 74 -6.22 -6.80 11.03
N HIS A 75 -5.89 -5.57 10.65
CA HIS A 75 -6.61 -4.83 9.62
C HIS A 75 -5.79 -4.65 8.34
N ILE A 76 -4.82 -5.54 8.08
CA ILE A 76 -3.95 -5.48 6.90
C ILE A 76 -4.74 -5.49 5.57
N TRP A 77 -5.94 -6.07 5.54
CA TRP A 77 -6.85 -6.04 4.40
C TRP A 77 -7.22 -4.64 3.93
N ARG A 78 -7.15 -3.63 4.81
CA ARG A 78 -7.34 -2.22 4.42
C ARG A 78 -6.27 -1.77 3.42
N TRP A 79 -5.06 -2.31 3.51
CA TRP A 79 -3.99 -2.04 2.57
C TRP A 79 -4.24 -2.72 1.23
N ARG A 80 -4.73 -3.98 1.19
CA ARG A 80 -5.22 -4.61 -0.04
C ARG A 80 -6.27 -3.74 -0.73
N ASP A 81 -7.26 -3.28 0.03
CA ASP A 81 -8.32 -2.45 -0.54
C ASP A 81 -7.74 -1.13 -1.07
N TRP A 82 -6.80 -0.51 -0.34
CA TRP A 82 -6.07 0.66 -0.82
C TRP A 82 -5.28 0.41 -2.13
N ILE A 83 -4.69 -0.77 -2.31
CA ILE A 83 -3.99 -1.14 -3.55
C ILE A 83 -4.99 -1.15 -4.72
N VAL A 84 -6.13 -1.83 -4.53
CA VAL A 84 -7.18 -1.92 -5.55
C VAL A 84 -7.76 -0.54 -5.87
N ASP A 85 -8.08 0.24 -4.84
CA ASP A 85 -8.60 1.61 -4.97
C ASP A 85 -7.62 2.51 -5.73
N SER A 86 -6.32 2.41 -5.42
CA SER A 86 -5.28 3.24 -6.04
C SER A 86 -5.08 2.92 -7.52
N LEU A 87 -5.16 1.63 -7.90
CA LEU A 87 -5.08 1.22 -9.31
C LEU A 87 -6.30 1.67 -10.10
N ASN A 88 -7.50 1.52 -9.54
CA ASN A 88 -8.73 1.98 -10.20
C ASN A 88 -8.80 3.51 -10.33
N ALA A 89 -8.15 4.24 -9.42
CA ALA A 89 -8.04 5.69 -9.46
C ALA A 89 -6.88 6.20 -10.33
N ASP A 90 -6.13 5.30 -10.99
CA ASP A 90 -4.93 5.62 -11.78
C ASP A 90 -3.93 6.48 -10.99
N ARG A 91 -3.70 6.13 -9.71
CA ARG A 91 -2.80 6.90 -8.85
C ARG A 91 -1.36 6.82 -9.38
N PRO A 92 -0.63 7.95 -9.45
CA PRO A 92 0.78 7.94 -9.82
C PRO A 92 1.61 7.02 -8.92
N TYR A 93 2.49 6.24 -9.53
CA TYR A 93 3.28 5.24 -8.81
C TYR A 93 4.19 5.85 -7.75
N ASP A 94 4.77 7.02 -8.01
CA ASP A 94 5.59 7.76 -7.06
C ASP A 94 4.80 8.18 -5.81
N GLU A 95 3.55 8.63 -5.97
CA GLU A 95 2.66 8.89 -4.84
C GLU A 95 2.34 7.61 -4.06
N MET A 96 2.11 6.49 -4.75
CA MET A 96 1.88 5.20 -4.10
C MET A 96 3.08 4.77 -3.25
N VAL A 97 4.29 4.92 -3.78
CA VAL A 97 5.54 4.61 -3.06
C VAL A 97 5.70 5.50 -1.83
N GLN A 98 5.52 6.81 -1.97
CA GLN A 98 5.59 7.75 -0.85
C GLN A 98 4.58 7.41 0.24
N GLN A 99 3.33 7.13 -0.14
CA GLN A 99 2.29 6.78 0.83
C GLN A 99 2.59 5.44 1.55
N MET A 100 3.11 4.44 0.83
CA MET A 100 3.48 3.16 1.44
C MET A 100 4.62 3.28 2.46
N LEU A 101 5.54 4.23 2.26
CA LEU A 101 6.72 4.42 3.11
C LEU A 101 6.51 5.46 4.22
N ALA A 102 5.62 6.43 4.03
CA ALA A 102 5.57 7.60 4.90
C ALA A 102 4.20 8.31 4.97
N ALA A 103 3.07 7.66 4.64
CA ALA A 103 1.77 8.35 4.62
C ALA A 103 1.37 9.00 5.96
N ASP A 104 1.89 8.52 7.09
CA ASP A 104 1.71 9.11 8.42
C ASP A 104 2.55 10.38 8.67
N GLU A 105 3.62 10.56 7.91
CA GLU A 105 4.49 11.75 7.94
C GLU A 105 4.12 12.77 6.84
N LEU A 106 3.23 12.41 5.91
CA LEU A 106 2.78 13.31 4.85
C LEU A 106 1.81 14.38 5.39
N PRO A 107 1.90 15.63 4.91
CA PRO A 107 0.94 16.67 5.28
C PRO A 107 -0.47 16.29 4.79
N GLY A 108 -1.46 16.45 5.66
CA GLY A 108 -2.86 16.14 5.33
C GLY A 108 -3.19 14.64 5.28
N ALA A 109 -2.42 13.79 5.96
CA ALA A 109 -2.70 12.37 6.08
C ALA A 109 -4.17 12.11 6.51
N THR A 110 -4.89 11.30 5.72
CA THR A 110 -6.27 10.89 5.99
C THR A 110 -6.31 9.43 6.39
N SER A 111 -7.46 8.98 6.92
CA SER A 111 -7.68 7.55 7.16
C SER A 111 -7.53 6.70 5.90
N GLU A 112 -7.75 7.28 4.72
CA GLU A 112 -7.60 6.59 3.43
C GLU A 112 -6.13 6.44 3.04
N THR A 113 -5.32 7.50 3.16
CA THR A 113 -3.88 7.44 2.81
C THR A 113 -3.09 6.60 3.81
N LEU A 114 -3.48 6.62 5.09
CA LEU A 114 -2.87 5.79 6.13
C LEU A 114 -3.01 4.29 5.87
N ARG A 115 -3.95 3.85 5.03
CA ARG A 115 -4.05 2.43 4.63
C ARG A 115 -2.79 1.98 3.87
N ALA A 116 -2.10 2.89 3.19
CA ALA A 116 -0.88 2.59 2.42
C ALA A 116 0.27 2.09 3.30
N THR A 117 0.40 2.61 4.54
CA THR A 117 1.45 2.17 5.49
C THR A 117 1.29 0.73 5.94
N GLY A 118 0.19 0.07 5.52
CA GLY A 118 0.08 -1.38 5.55
C GLY A 118 1.26 -2.10 4.92
N PHE A 119 1.95 -1.48 3.95
CA PHE A 119 3.24 -1.96 3.46
C PHE A 119 4.20 -2.16 4.64
N LEU A 120 4.56 -1.13 5.40
CA LEU A 120 5.44 -1.30 6.57
C LEU A 120 4.81 -2.20 7.64
N ALA A 121 3.49 -2.08 7.84
CA ALA A 121 2.77 -2.80 8.88
C ALA A 121 2.79 -4.32 8.73
N ARG A 122 2.92 -4.83 7.50
CA ARG A 122 2.94 -6.26 7.21
C ARG A 122 4.13 -7.00 7.82
N ASN A 123 5.24 -6.29 8.06
CA ASN A 123 6.46 -6.90 8.59
C ASN A 123 6.44 -6.98 10.12
N TYR A 124 5.38 -6.49 10.77
CA TYR A 124 5.27 -6.45 12.22
C TYR A 124 5.55 -7.82 12.85
N TYR A 125 6.49 -7.84 13.78
CA TYR A 125 6.76 -9.01 14.58
C TYR A 125 6.97 -8.63 16.04
N LEU A 126 6.04 -9.08 16.90
CA LEU A 126 5.97 -8.67 18.30
C LEU A 126 7.23 -9.06 19.10
N PHE A 127 7.83 -10.22 18.81
CA PHE A 127 8.87 -10.79 19.67
C PHE A 127 10.30 -10.45 19.27
N ASN A 128 10.52 -9.95 18.04
CA ASN A 128 11.87 -9.65 17.57
C ASN A 128 11.87 -8.46 16.60
N ARG A 129 12.26 -7.30 17.12
CA ARG A 129 12.39 -6.05 16.35
C ARG A 129 13.44 -6.16 15.24
N ASN A 130 14.52 -6.91 15.45
CA ASN A 130 15.53 -7.09 14.40
C ASN A 130 14.96 -7.87 13.21
N THR A 131 14.28 -8.99 13.46
CA THR A 131 13.62 -9.75 12.39
C THR A 131 12.59 -8.92 11.63
N TRP A 132 11.81 -8.10 12.33
CA TRP A 132 10.89 -7.15 11.70
C TRP A 132 11.63 -6.14 10.80
N LEU A 133 12.68 -5.51 11.32
CA LEU A 133 13.47 -4.55 10.55
C LEU A 133 14.15 -5.19 9.34
N ASP A 134 14.73 -6.38 9.51
CA ASP A 134 15.37 -7.14 8.43
C ASP A 134 14.37 -7.44 7.30
N ALA A 135 13.15 -7.87 7.64
CA ALA A 135 12.08 -8.10 6.66
C ALA A 135 11.65 -6.79 5.96
N THR A 136 11.61 -5.68 6.70
CA THR A 136 11.28 -4.37 6.14
C THR A 136 12.32 -3.94 5.12
N ILE A 137 13.60 -4.09 5.45
CA ILE A 137 14.73 -3.78 4.57
C ILE A 137 14.71 -4.64 3.32
N GLU A 138 14.62 -5.97 3.50
CA GLU A 138 14.61 -6.94 2.40
C GLU A 138 13.48 -6.64 1.42
N HIS A 139 12.26 -6.47 1.93
CA HIS A 139 11.11 -6.29 1.06
C HIS A 139 11.07 -4.90 0.42
N THR A 140 11.61 -3.86 1.06
CA THR A 140 11.74 -2.52 0.45
C THR A 140 12.77 -2.56 -0.69
N GLY A 141 13.93 -3.20 -0.47
CA GLY A 141 14.94 -3.38 -1.51
C GLY A 141 14.41 -4.14 -2.72
N LYS A 142 13.71 -5.26 -2.49
CA LYS A 142 13.11 -6.06 -3.57
C LYS A 142 12.00 -5.32 -4.31
N ALA A 143 11.11 -4.63 -3.60
CA ALA A 143 9.93 -4.00 -4.19
C ALA A 143 10.25 -2.75 -5.00
N PHE A 144 11.18 -1.91 -4.53
CA PHE A 144 11.40 -0.58 -5.12
C PHE A 144 12.74 -0.42 -5.80
N LEU A 145 13.76 -1.18 -5.39
CA LEU A 145 15.10 -1.10 -6.00
C LEU A 145 15.39 -2.29 -6.92
N GLY A 146 14.61 -3.37 -6.83
CA GLY A 146 14.89 -4.62 -7.54
C GLY A 146 16.15 -5.34 -7.03
N LEU A 147 16.59 -5.04 -5.80
CA LEU A 147 17.85 -5.54 -5.24
C LEU A 147 17.62 -6.45 -4.02
N THR A 148 18.46 -7.48 -3.91
CA THR A 148 18.47 -8.40 -2.76
C THR A 148 19.58 -8.03 -1.78
N ILE A 149 19.36 -7.03 -0.94
CA ILE A 149 20.38 -6.51 -0.03
C ILE A 149 20.57 -7.33 1.25
N ASN A 150 19.78 -8.39 1.45
CA ASN A 150 19.76 -9.19 2.68
C ASN A 150 21.07 -9.96 2.97
N CYS A 151 21.85 -10.32 1.95
CA CYS A 151 23.17 -10.92 2.17
C CYS A 151 24.15 -9.92 2.81
N ALA A 152 23.99 -8.62 2.48
CA ALA A 152 24.83 -7.54 3.00
C ALA A 152 24.72 -7.37 4.54
N ARG A 153 23.74 -8.02 5.17
CA ARG A 153 23.54 -7.97 6.62
C ARG A 153 24.78 -8.43 7.41
N CYS A 154 25.38 -9.54 7.00
CA CYS A 154 26.44 -10.19 7.79
C CYS A 154 27.85 -9.95 7.23
N HIS A 155 27.95 -9.65 5.94
CA HIS A 155 29.19 -9.40 5.20
C HIS A 155 28.85 -8.59 3.96
N ASP A 156 29.83 -8.03 3.24
CA ASP A 156 29.56 -7.35 1.97
C ASP A 156 28.85 -8.28 0.97
N HIS A 157 27.92 -7.75 0.18
CA HIS A 157 27.13 -8.58 -0.73
C HIS A 157 28.03 -9.32 -1.73
N MET A 158 27.73 -10.59 -2.00
CA MET A 158 28.63 -11.49 -2.73
C MET A 158 28.87 -11.07 -4.19
N PHE A 159 27.86 -10.50 -4.84
CA PHE A 159 27.89 -10.18 -6.27
C PHE A 159 27.70 -8.69 -6.54
N ASP A 160 26.64 -8.11 -5.97
CA ASP A 160 26.36 -6.68 -6.08
C ASP A 160 27.29 -5.81 -5.21
N PRO A 161 27.62 -4.58 -5.63
CA PRO A 161 28.48 -3.65 -4.89
C PRO A 161 27.71 -2.98 -3.73
N VAL A 162 27.20 -3.79 -2.81
CA VAL A 162 26.50 -3.34 -1.60
C VAL A 162 27.34 -3.72 -0.40
N ALA A 163 27.98 -2.74 0.24
CA ALA A 163 28.76 -2.99 1.44
C ALA A 163 27.83 -3.29 2.63
N GLN A 164 28.31 -4.03 3.62
CA GLN A 164 27.58 -4.24 4.87
C GLN A 164 27.24 -2.92 5.55
N LYS A 165 28.13 -1.94 5.46
CA LYS A 165 27.89 -0.59 5.99
C LYS A 165 26.64 0.04 5.35
N ASP A 166 26.47 -0.11 4.04
CA ASP A 166 25.33 0.46 3.31
C ASP A 166 24.02 -0.20 3.74
N TYR A 167 24.02 -1.52 4.01
CA TYR A 167 22.87 -2.22 4.60
C TYR A 167 22.43 -1.57 5.91
N TYR A 168 23.37 -1.30 6.82
CA TYR A 168 23.05 -0.71 8.11
C TYR A 168 22.67 0.78 8.02
N GLN A 169 23.22 1.53 7.05
CA GLN A 169 22.77 2.89 6.76
C GLN A 169 21.32 2.91 6.23
N PHE A 170 20.98 1.98 5.35
CA PHE A 170 19.61 1.83 4.86
C PHE A 170 18.65 1.37 5.97
N ARG A 171 19.07 0.42 6.83
CA ARG A 171 18.33 0.02 8.04
C ARG A 171 18.00 1.21 8.94
N ALA A 172 18.94 2.14 9.10
CA ALA A 172 18.77 3.29 9.99
C ALA A 172 17.58 4.18 9.61
N ILE A 173 17.20 4.26 8.33
CA ILE A 173 16.00 4.97 7.86
C ILE A 173 14.73 4.42 8.53
N PHE A 174 14.68 3.10 8.72
CA PHE A 174 13.52 2.40 9.27
C PHE A 174 13.62 2.18 10.78
N GLU A 175 14.75 2.47 11.44
CA GLU A 175 14.86 2.28 12.89
C GLU A 175 13.73 2.93 13.71
N PRO A 176 13.29 4.18 13.43
CA PRO A 176 12.28 4.85 14.25
C PRO A 176 10.84 4.39 13.97
N HIS A 177 10.56 3.67 12.88
CA HIS A 177 9.17 3.32 12.55
C HIS A 177 8.59 2.34 13.57
N GLN A 178 7.38 2.61 14.05
CA GLN A 178 6.66 1.79 15.03
C GLN A 178 5.24 1.57 14.54
N ILE A 179 4.65 0.41 14.88
CA ILE A 179 3.25 0.14 14.60
C ILE A 179 2.48 0.30 15.89
N ARG A 180 1.53 1.23 15.85
CA ARG A 180 0.62 1.48 16.96
C ARG A 180 -0.40 0.37 17.04
N THR A 181 -0.41 -0.37 18.14
CA THR A 181 -1.34 -1.48 18.39
C THR A 181 -2.30 -1.20 19.55
N ASP A 182 -2.13 -0.08 20.25
CA ASP A 182 -3.07 0.39 21.24
C ASP A 182 -4.44 0.68 20.61
N PRO A 183 -5.53 0.34 21.31
CA PRO A 183 -6.86 0.78 20.94
C PRO A 183 -6.90 2.31 20.96
N ILE A 184 -7.18 2.92 19.81
CA ILE A 184 -7.49 4.35 19.75
C ILE A 184 -8.89 4.50 20.34
N ASP A 185 -9.04 5.37 21.33
CA ASP A 185 -10.33 5.65 21.96
C ASP A 185 -11.33 6.10 20.88
N GLY A 186 -12.37 5.30 20.66
CA GLY A 186 -13.28 5.42 19.52
C GLY A 186 -14.22 6.62 19.63
N ARG A 187 -13.69 7.84 19.62
CA ARG A 187 -14.51 9.04 19.44
C ARG A 187 -14.77 9.20 17.96
N TRP A 188 -16.01 8.95 17.56
CA TRP A 188 -16.53 9.41 16.27
C TRP A 188 -16.13 10.87 16.07
N THR A 189 -15.30 11.16 15.07
CA THR A 189 -15.12 12.54 14.61
C THR A 189 -16.41 12.94 13.92
N PRO A 190 -17.22 13.86 14.48
CA PRO A 190 -18.29 14.48 13.72
C PRO A 190 -17.65 15.18 12.51
N LYS A 191 -18.37 15.27 11.38
CA LYS A 191 -17.87 15.81 10.11
C LYS A 191 -17.23 17.23 10.18
N ASN A 192 -17.32 17.92 11.32
CA ASN A 192 -16.95 19.33 11.50
C ASN A 192 -15.78 19.58 12.49
N VAL A 193 -14.98 18.56 12.81
CA VAL A 193 -13.78 18.71 13.68
C VAL A 193 -12.50 18.47 12.88
N ALA A 194 -11.69 19.52 12.71
CA ALA A 194 -10.33 19.39 12.19
C ALA A 194 -9.38 19.12 13.37
N CYS A 195 -8.74 17.95 13.38
CA CYS A 195 -7.67 17.65 14.33
C CYS A 195 -6.34 17.76 13.60
N HIS A 196 -5.46 18.64 14.10
CA HIS A 196 -4.10 18.75 13.61
C HIS A 196 -3.15 18.03 14.58
N TRP A 197 -2.21 17.30 14.00
CA TRP A 197 -1.14 16.63 14.73
C TRP A 197 0.06 17.56 14.80
N HIS A 198 0.53 17.82 16.01
CA HIS A 198 1.76 18.56 16.24
C HIS A 198 2.71 17.71 17.07
N THR A 199 3.99 17.73 16.71
CA THR A 199 5.06 17.13 17.48
C THR A 199 5.36 18.04 18.68
N THR A 200 5.26 17.49 19.89
CA THR A 200 5.71 18.20 21.09
C THR A 200 7.23 18.02 21.26
N PRO A 201 7.92 18.90 22.02
CA PRO A 201 9.36 18.76 22.31
C PRO A 201 9.74 17.42 22.96
N SER A 202 8.77 16.70 23.52
CA SER A 202 8.91 15.36 24.10
C SER A 202 8.59 14.22 23.12
N TRP A 203 8.54 14.49 21.80
CA TRP A 203 8.21 13.53 20.74
C TRP A 203 6.91 12.76 20.94
N THR A 204 6.00 13.32 21.74
CA THR A 204 4.71 12.71 22.06
C THR A 204 3.66 13.34 21.17
N LEU A 205 3.05 12.52 20.29
CA LEU A 205 1.95 12.95 19.43
C LEU A 205 0.71 13.18 20.28
N ARG A 206 0.31 14.45 20.44
CA ARG A 206 -0.96 14.82 21.06
C ARG A 206 -1.83 15.51 20.02
N PRO A 207 -3.06 15.03 19.79
CA PRO A 207 -3.97 15.72 18.88
C PRO A 207 -4.46 17.02 19.52
N THR A 208 -4.46 18.10 18.75
CA THR A 208 -5.21 19.31 19.09
C THR A 208 -6.41 19.36 18.17
N CYS A 209 -7.61 19.25 18.74
CA CYS A 209 -8.86 19.28 17.97
C CYS A 209 -9.58 20.59 18.25
N LEU A 210 -9.85 21.37 17.21
CA LEU A 210 -10.60 22.62 17.29
C LEU A 210 -11.96 22.43 16.60
N ASN A 211 -13.02 22.90 17.26
CA ASN A 211 -14.35 23.00 16.65
C ASN A 211 -14.35 24.17 15.66
N VAL A 212 -14.69 23.91 14.40
CA VAL A 212 -14.68 24.94 13.35
C VAL A 212 -15.91 25.88 13.42
N GLU A 213 -16.83 25.66 14.36
CA GLU A 213 -18.10 26.42 14.47
C GLU A 213 -18.08 27.63 15.43
N THR A 214 -16.98 28.38 15.53
CA THR A 214 -17.01 29.68 16.26
C THR A 214 -16.46 30.85 15.45
N LYS A 215 -17.05 31.11 14.28
CA LYS A 215 -17.07 32.47 13.68
C LYS A 215 -18.39 32.70 12.93
N ALA A 216 -19.46 32.94 13.67
CA ALA A 216 -20.65 33.66 13.20
C ALA A 216 -21.48 34.15 14.40
N ALA A 217 -21.01 35.24 15.03
CA ALA A 217 -21.80 36.28 15.69
C ALA A 217 -20.84 37.41 16.09
#